data_AF-A0A1M3MB32-F1
#
_entry.id   AF-A0A1M3MB32-F1
#
_cell.length_a   1.000
_cell.length_b   1.000
_cell.length_c   1.000
_cell.angle_alpha   90.00
_cell.angle_beta   90.00
_cell.angle_gamma   90.00
#
_symmetry.space_group_name_H-M   'P 1'
#
loop_
_entity.id
_entity.type
_entity.pdbx_description
1 polymer ?
#
loop_
_entity_poly.entity_id
_entity_poly.type
_entity_poly.pdbx_seq_one_letter_code
_entity_poly.pdbx_strand_id
1 'polypeptide(L)'
;MKHVIEPVDRDLLISELTASKFLRPTNKAGNKIYIVTAHDSPHIMREIGRLRELSFRSGGGGTGEEIDTDKYDFLEKPYKQLIVWDPDNLQIIGGYRFLEGSLVQIGPNGQPEFVMSHLFTFSQRFIDHYMPYTIELGRAFVQPDYQSTRMGMKSLFALDNLWDGLGALIHTVKGAKYFIGKVTMYNSFPVVARESIYAYLNKHFADTEGLIVPKRPVFVSDEMQRKSGGFLTENNPADDYKLLIKAVRNEGENIPPLFNAYIGLSDTMKIFGYTIDHDFGSVYETGMMVTMDDLHPAKQQRYIQPYIDYLRKLIDEQKEARRLLREEKAKLREARLKEKEARKSGQKNKK
;
A
#
# COMPACT_ATOMS: atom_id res chain seq x y z
N MET A 1 -3.53 -10.72 26.90
CA MET A 1 -3.97 -10.20 25.59
C MET A 1 -5.36 -9.60 25.77
N LYS A 2 -5.57 -8.35 25.37
CA LYS A 2 -6.85 -7.64 25.57
C LYS A 2 -7.89 -8.11 24.55
N HIS A 3 -9.17 -7.94 24.88
CA HIS A 3 -10.25 -8.16 23.91
C HIS A 3 -10.16 -7.11 22.80
N VAL A 4 -10.30 -7.51 21.53
CA VAL A 4 -10.35 -6.55 20.42
C VAL A 4 -11.68 -5.80 20.48
N ILE A 5 -11.71 -4.50 20.21
CA ILE A 5 -12.98 -3.75 20.27
C ILE A 5 -14.05 -4.35 19.35
N GLU A 6 -15.32 -4.06 19.65
CA GLU A 6 -16.43 -4.36 18.76
C GLU A 6 -16.35 -3.55 17.45
N PRO A 7 -16.95 -4.03 16.35
CA PRO A 7 -17.02 -3.29 15.10
C PRO A 7 -17.61 -1.90 15.28
N VAL A 8 -17.01 -0.92 14.60
CA VAL A 8 -17.57 0.44 14.54
C VAL A 8 -18.86 0.42 13.72
N ASP A 9 -19.83 1.24 14.13
CA ASP A 9 -21.11 1.40 13.41
C ASP A 9 -20.88 1.76 11.93
N ARG A 10 -21.56 1.03 11.04
CA ARG A 10 -21.37 1.15 9.59
C ARG A 10 -21.76 2.52 9.05
N ASP A 11 -22.78 3.16 9.62
CA ASP A 11 -23.22 4.47 9.17
C ASP A 11 -22.17 5.53 9.50
N LEU A 12 -21.49 5.40 10.65
CA LEU A 12 -20.35 6.25 10.99
C LEU A 12 -19.20 6.07 10.00
N LEU A 13 -18.86 4.82 9.64
CA LEU A 13 -17.82 4.54 8.65
C LEU A 13 -18.16 5.18 7.29
N ILE A 14 -19.39 4.99 6.81
CA ILE A 14 -19.85 5.53 5.53
C ILE A 14 -19.81 7.05 5.52
N SER A 15 -20.18 7.70 6.64
CA SER A 15 -20.19 9.16 6.75
C SER A 15 -18.82 9.79 6.52
N GLU A 16 -17.73 9.05 6.79
CA GLU A 16 -16.36 9.51 6.59
C GLU A 16 -15.81 9.23 5.19
N LEU A 17 -16.43 8.35 4.39
CA LEU A 17 -15.98 7.95 3.05
C LEU A 17 -16.48 8.89 1.94
N THR A 18 -16.05 10.15 2.01
CA THR A 18 -16.47 11.21 1.09
C THR A 18 -15.81 11.13 -0.29
N ALA A 19 -16.37 11.85 -1.27
CA ALA A 19 -15.83 11.94 -2.62
C ALA A 19 -14.41 12.54 -2.68
N SER A 20 -14.03 13.41 -1.74
CA SER A 20 -12.68 14.00 -1.69
C SER A 20 -11.60 13.01 -1.22
N LYS A 21 -12.00 11.95 -0.52
CA LYS A 21 -11.12 10.87 -0.02
C LYS A 21 -11.05 9.69 -0.98
N PHE A 22 -11.96 9.64 -1.96
CA PHE A 22 -11.99 8.59 -2.96
C PHE A 22 -10.81 8.72 -3.92
N LEU A 23 -10.03 7.64 -4.03
CA LEU A 23 -8.88 7.57 -4.93
C LEU A 23 -9.28 7.03 -6.29
N ARG A 24 -9.88 5.84 -6.31
CA ARG A 24 -10.26 5.14 -7.55
C ARG A 24 -11.17 3.94 -7.27
N PRO A 25 -11.91 3.45 -8.28
CA PRO A 25 -12.48 2.11 -8.23
C PRO A 25 -11.38 1.05 -8.39
N THR A 26 -11.63 -0.15 -7.89
CA THR A 26 -10.79 -1.31 -8.17
C THR A 26 -11.04 -1.86 -9.57
N ASN A 27 -10.07 -2.58 -10.12
CA ASN A 27 -10.18 -3.17 -11.45
C ASN A 27 -11.16 -4.37 -11.49
N LYS A 28 -11.34 -5.04 -10.34
CA LYS A 28 -12.17 -6.24 -10.18
C LYS A 28 -13.02 -6.13 -8.92
N ALA A 29 -14.16 -6.82 -8.93
CA ALA A 29 -15.07 -7.01 -7.80
C ALA A 29 -15.81 -5.76 -7.27
N GLY A 30 -15.76 -4.63 -7.99
CA GLY A 30 -16.60 -3.46 -7.72
C GLY A 30 -16.29 -2.74 -6.40
N ASN A 31 -15.10 -2.96 -5.83
CA ASN A 31 -14.67 -2.33 -4.61
C ASN A 31 -14.13 -0.92 -4.88
N LYS A 32 -13.94 -0.13 -3.81
CA LYS A 32 -13.53 1.27 -3.88
C LYS A 32 -12.27 1.49 -3.06
N ILE A 33 -11.40 2.37 -3.51
CA ILE A 33 -10.16 2.70 -2.79
C ILE A 33 -10.26 4.12 -2.27
N TYR A 34 -9.97 4.29 -0.98
CA TYR A 34 -9.96 5.57 -0.30
C TYR A 34 -8.62 5.82 0.37
N ILE A 35 -8.25 7.09 0.51
CA ILE A 35 -7.14 7.56 1.34
C ILE A 35 -7.71 8.43 2.45
N VAL A 36 -7.37 8.10 3.69
CA VAL A 36 -7.84 8.80 4.89
C VAL A 36 -6.71 9.05 5.88
N THR A 37 -6.95 9.88 6.89
CA THR A 37 -6.07 10.04 8.06
C THR A 37 -6.87 9.87 9.35
N ALA A 38 -6.18 9.67 10.48
CA ALA A 38 -6.84 9.65 11.78
C ALA A 38 -7.58 10.95 12.11
N HIS A 39 -7.10 12.08 11.56
CA HIS A 39 -7.67 13.41 11.82
C HIS A 39 -8.95 13.67 11.03
N ASP A 40 -9.04 13.19 9.79
CA ASP A 40 -10.22 13.41 8.93
C ASP A 40 -11.25 12.28 8.99
N SER A 41 -10.86 11.11 9.49
CA SER A 41 -11.69 9.89 9.52
C SER A 41 -11.43 9.06 10.80
N PRO A 42 -11.72 9.59 12.00
CA PRO A 42 -11.45 8.90 13.27
C PRO A 42 -12.21 7.57 13.42
N HIS A 43 -13.43 7.43 12.90
CA HIS A 43 -14.20 6.18 12.97
C HIS A 43 -13.59 5.10 12.07
N ILE A 44 -13.21 5.47 10.84
CA ILE A 44 -12.48 4.60 9.92
C ILE A 44 -11.13 4.20 10.53
N MET A 45 -10.39 5.14 11.13
CA MET A 45 -9.10 4.82 11.77
C MET A 45 -9.25 3.83 12.93
N ARG A 46 -10.30 3.99 13.75
CA ARG A 46 -10.63 3.06 14.83
C ARG A 46 -10.94 1.66 14.27
N GLU A 47 -11.69 1.57 13.18
CA GLU A 47 -12.01 0.30 12.52
C GLU A 47 -10.76 -0.33 11.86
N ILE A 48 -9.88 0.48 11.25
CA ILE A 48 -8.59 0.02 10.74
C ILE A 48 -7.78 -0.62 11.87
N GLY A 49 -7.67 0.04 13.03
CA GLY A 49 -6.95 -0.49 14.18
C GLY A 49 -7.51 -1.83 14.67
N ARG A 50 -8.84 -1.95 14.73
CA ARG A 50 -9.53 -3.21 15.06
C ARG A 50 -9.19 -4.32 14.08
N LEU A 51 -9.33 -4.05 12.78
CA LEU A 51 -9.12 -5.04 11.71
C LEU A 51 -7.65 -5.46 11.58
N ARG A 52 -6.72 -4.53 11.79
CA ARG A 52 -5.29 -4.84 11.89
C ARG A 52 -5.01 -5.82 13.00
N GLU A 53 -5.47 -5.53 14.21
CA GLU A 53 -5.21 -6.39 15.36
C GLU A 53 -5.81 -7.79 15.16
N LEU A 54 -7.03 -7.89 14.61
CA LEU A 54 -7.63 -9.19 14.24
C LEU A 54 -6.78 -9.94 13.22
N SER A 55 -6.35 -9.24 12.16
CA SER A 55 -5.56 -9.83 11.08
C SER A 55 -4.21 -10.32 11.58
N PHE A 56 -3.48 -9.49 12.33
CA PHE A 56 -2.14 -9.80 12.80
C PHE A 56 -2.14 -10.88 13.88
N ARG A 57 -3.12 -10.88 14.80
CA ARG A 57 -3.29 -11.98 15.77
C ARG A 57 -3.55 -13.30 15.09
N SER A 58 -4.40 -13.32 14.05
CA SER A 58 -4.71 -14.56 13.31
C SER A 58 -3.47 -15.17 12.64
N GLY A 59 -2.47 -14.34 12.31
CA GLY A 59 -1.17 -14.78 11.77
C GLY A 59 -0.13 -15.16 12.84
N GLY A 60 -0.38 -14.90 14.13
CA GLY A 60 0.58 -15.12 15.22
C GLY A 60 1.46 -13.91 15.56
N GLY A 61 1.14 -12.72 15.04
CA GLY A 61 1.71 -11.44 15.46
C GLY A 61 0.71 -10.59 16.23
N GLY A 62 0.75 -9.27 16.00
CA GLY A 62 -0.14 -8.29 16.64
C GLY A 62 0.46 -7.66 17.89
N THR A 63 -0.21 -6.62 18.38
CA THR A 63 0.25 -5.83 19.55
C THR A 63 -0.22 -6.43 20.88
N GLY A 64 -1.31 -7.22 20.85
CA GLY A 64 -1.96 -7.74 22.04
C GLY A 64 -2.95 -6.76 22.70
N GLU A 65 -3.16 -5.60 22.08
CA GLU A 65 -4.02 -4.50 22.55
C GLU A 65 -5.43 -4.53 21.93
N GLU A 66 -6.33 -3.65 22.34
CA GLU A 66 -7.72 -3.65 21.85
C GLU A 66 -7.84 -3.21 20.37
N ILE A 67 -6.86 -2.45 19.89
CA ILE A 67 -6.67 -1.98 18.51
C ILE A 67 -5.17 -1.86 18.19
N ASP A 68 -4.77 -2.10 16.95
CA ASP A 68 -3.41 -1.85 16.46
C ASP A 68 -3.33 -0.46 15.80
N THR A 69 -3.07 0.53 16.65
CA THR A 69 -2.74 1.91 16.25
C THR A 69 -1.56 2.39 17.07
N ASP A 70 -0.73 3.27 16.51
CA ASP A 70 0.42 3.82 17.22
C ASP A 70 0.53 5.35 17.02
N LYS A 71 1.56 5.96 17.63
CA LYS A 71 1.79 7.41 17.54
C LYS A 71 1.89 7.92 16.10
N TYR A 72 2.32 7.09 15.14
CA TYR A 72 2.53 7.50 13.75
C TYR A 72 1.21 7.74 13.02
N ASP A 73 0.14 7.08 13.46
CA ASP A 73 -1.21 7.32 12.94
C ASP A 73 -1.78 8.68 13.38
N PHE A 74 -1.24 9.28 14.44
CA PHE A 74 -1.78 10.51 15.07
C PHE A 74 -0.81 11.71 15.09
N LEU A 75 0.34 11.63 14.39
CA LEU A 75 1.26 12.78 14.25
C LEU A 75 0.55 13.97 13.60
N GLU A 76 1.10 15.18 13.74
CA GLU A 76 0.61 16.37 13.01
C GLU A 76 0.57 16.14 11.50
N LYS A 77 1.61 15.47 10.97
CA LYS A 77 1.65 14.88 9.62
C LYS A 77 1.52 13.37 9.77
N PRO A 78 0.31 12.83 9.91
CA PRO A 78 0.12 11.42 10.20
C PRO A 78 0.44 10.57 8.98
N TYR A 79 0.75 9.30 9.23
CA TYR A 79 0.68 8.32 8.16
C TYR A 79 -0.75 8.23 7.64
N LYS A 80 -0.87 8.32 6.33
CA LYS A 80 -2.14 8.16 5.61
C LYS A 80 -2.48 6.68 5.54
N GLN A 81 -3.76 6.39 5.44
CA GLN A 81 -4.29 5.03 5.34
C GLN A 81 -4.95 4.86 3.98
N LEU A 82 -4.42 3.95 3.17
CA LEU A 82 -5.07 3.48 1.95
C LEU A 82 -5.92 2.28 2.32
N ILE A 83 -7.23 2.34 2.05
CA ILE A 83 -8.15 1.24 2.34
C ILE A 83 -8.91 0.80 1.08
N VAL A 84 -9.19 -0.49 1.01
CA VAL A 84 -10.14 -1.08 0.05
C VAL A 84 -11.46 -1.28 0.76
N TRP A 85 -12.49 -0.60 0.28
CA TRP A 85 -13.86 -0.62 0.79
C TRP A 85 -14.76 -1.49 -0.08
N ASP A 86 -15.48 -2.40 0.56
CA ASP A 86 -16.57 -3.17 -0.02
C ASP A 86 -17.90 -2.38 0.16
N PRO A 87 -18.46 -1.80 -0.92
CA PRO A 87 -19.72 -1.08 -0.83
C PRO A 87 -20.97 -1.96 -0.65
N ASP A 88 -20.86 -3.27 -0.91
CA ASP A 88 -22.01 -4.19 -0.81
C ASP A 88 -22.16 -4.70 0.63
N ASN A 89 -21.05 -5.00 1.29
CA ASN A 89 -21.03 -5.47 2.69
C ASN A 89 -20.77 -4.34 3.70
N LEU A 90 -20.45 -3.13 3.23
CA LEU A 90 -20.13 -1.97 4.04
C LEU A 90 -18.98 -2.24 5.01
N GLN A 91 -17.88 -2.78 4.48
CA GLN A 91 -16.72 -3.21 5.25
C GLN A 91 -15.40 -2.86 4.56
N ILE A 92 -14.36 -2.65 5.37
CA ILE A 92 -12.99 -2.51 4.89
C ILE A 92 -12.44 -3.90 4.61
N ILE A 93 -12.01 -4.18 3.38
CA ILE A 93 -11.39 -5.45 2.99
C ILE A 93 -9.97 -5.56 3.54
N GLY A 94 -9.22 -4.47 3.47
CA GLY A 94 -7.82 -4.41 3.84
C GLY A 94 -7.26 -3.03 3.60
N GLY A 95 -5.98 -2.85 3.91
CA GLY A 95 -5.32 -1.57 3.71
C GLY A 95 -3.82 -1.58 3.88
N TYR A 96 -3.24 -0.42 3.58
CA TYR A 96 -1.85 -0.07 3.80
C TYR A 96 -1.76 1.25 4.57
N ARG A 97 -0.79 1.33 5.47
CA ARG A 97 -0.33 2.59 6.04
C ARG A 97 0.80 3.15 5.17
N PHE A 98 0.83 4.45 4.94
CA PHE A 98 1.94 5.06 4.21
C PHE A 98 2.28 6.51 4.58
N LEU A 99 3.52 6.89 4.34
CA LEU A 99 3.99 8.27 4.42
C LEU A 99 5.04 8.55 3.34
N GLU A 100 4.98 9.74 2.78
CA GLU A 100 5.95 10.24 1.79
C GLU A 100 7.27 10.52 2.51
N GLY A 101 8.39 10.00 2.01
CA GLY A 101 9.70 10.18 2.64
C GLY A 101 10.15 11.65 2.70
N SER A 102 9.64 12.50 1.79
CA SER A 102 9.83 13.96 1.84
C SER A 102 9.13 14.65 3.02
N LEU A 103 8.16 13.98 3.66
CA LEU A 103 7.45 14.47 4.83
C LEU A 103 8.00 13.91 6.15
N VAL A 104 8.92 12.94 6.07
CA VAL A 104 9.54 12.32 7.24
C VAL A 104 10.56 13.27 7.85
N GLN A 105 10.49 13.43 9.17
CA GLN A 105 11.40 14.28 9.91
C GLN A 105 12.75 13.57 10.09
N ILE A 106 13.83 14.36 10.11
CA ILE A 106 15.14 13.89 10.53
C ILE A 106 15.28 14.18 12.03
N GLY A 107 15.48 13.12 12.81
CA GLY A 107 15.66 13.21 14.25
C GLY A 107 17.02 13.81 14.65
N PRO A 108 17.23 14.11 15.94
CA PRO A 108 18.47 14.74 16.43
C PRO A 108 19.74 13.92 16.18
N ASN A 109 19.61 12.61 15.98
CA ASN A 109 20.71 11.69 15.66
C ASN A 109 21.04 11.63 14.15
N GLY A 110 20.42 12.48 13.32
CA GLY A 110 20.63 12.50 11.87
C GLY A 110 19.97 11.33 11.13
N GLN A 111 19.08 10.57 11.78
CA GLN A 111 18.33 9.49 11.15
C GLN A 111 16.89 9.92 10.86
N PRO A 112 16.28 9.43 9.76
CA PRO A 112 14.88 9.68 9.50
C PRO A 112 14.00 8.98 10.54
N GLU A 113 12.86 9.57 10.87
CA GLU A 113 11.88 9.02 11.81
C GLU A 113 10.77 8.21 11.12
N PHE A 114 11.14 7.36 10.16
CA PHE A 114 10.25 6.34 9.62
C PHE A 114 9.73 5.40 10.73
N VAL A 115 8.63 4.70 10.46
CA VAL A 115 8.16 3.63 11.35
C VAL A 115 9.25 2.57 11.47
N MET A 116 9.88 2.16 10.37
CA MET A 116 10.92 1.13 10.40
C MET A 116 12.25 1.60 11.05
N SER A 117 12.40 2.89 11.37
CA SER A 117 13.62 3.42 11.99
C SER A 117 13.91 2.90 13.40
N HIS A 118 12.94 2.27 14.08
CA HIS A 118 13.24 1.58 15.33
C HIS A 118 14.09 0.32 15.10
N LEU A 119 13.94 -0.35 13.95
CA LEU A 119 14.64 -1.61 13.61
C LEU A 119 15.84 -1.41 12.68
N PHE A 120 15.85 -0.35 11.88
CA PHE A 120 16.86 -0.12 10.85
C PHE A 120 17.58 1.23 11.01
N THR A 121 18.78 1.32 10.47
CA THR A 121 19.52 2.56 10.27
C THR A 121 19.73 2.82 8.78
N PHE A 122 19.76 4.10 8.41
CA PHE A 122 19.80 4.57 7.03
C PHE A 122 21.12 5.28 6.77
N SER A 123 21.74 4.99 5.63
CA SER A 123 22.95 5.68 5.22
C SER A 123 22.65 7.11 4.76
N GLN A 124 23.66 7.97 4.81
CA GLN A 124 23.55 9.34 4.30
C GLN A 124 23.13 9.36 2.82
N ARG A 125 23.65 8.41 2.03
CA ARG A 125 23.29 8.23 0.63
C ARG A 125 21.79 7.96 0.44
N PHE A 126 21.19 7.12 1.29
CA PHE A 126 19.75 6.89 1.28
C PHE A 126 18.99 8.19 1.58
N ILE A 127 19.38 8.89 2.64
CA ILE A 127 18.72 10.12 3.09
C ILE A 127 18.74 11.20 2.00
N ASP A 128 19.87 11.40 1.34
CA ASP A 128 20.03 12.50 0.37
C ASP A 128 19.45 12.18 -1.01
N HIS A 129 19.50 10.91 -1.44
CA HIS A 129 19.21 10.54 -2.84
C HIS A 129 18.00 9.64 -3.03
N TYR A 130 17.54 8.94 -2.00
CA TYR A 130 16.41 8.00 -2.10
C TYR A 130 15.20 8.52 -1.32
N MET A 131 15.38 8.87 -0.05
CA MET A 131 14.32 9.27 0.87
C MET A 131 13.32 10.27 0.28
N PRO A 132 13.72 11.37 -0.40
CA PRO A 132 12.77 12.35 -0.95
C PRO A 132 11.83 11.78 -2.02
N TYR A 133 12.19 10.64 -2.62
CA TYR A 133 11.45 9.96 -3.68
C TYR A 133 10.83 8.63 -3.21
N THR A 134 10.83 8.38 -1.89
CA THR A 134 10.28 7.15 -1.31
C THR A 134 8.88 7.37 -0.75
N ILE A 135 8.11 6.30 -0.69
CA ILE A 135 6.92 6.20 0.17
C ILE A 135 7.16 4.98 1.07
N GLU A 136 7.17 5.20 2.39
CA GLU A 136 7.20 4.08 3.33
C GLU A 136 5.80 3.46 3.38
N LEU A 137 5.75 2.15 3.20
CA LEU A 137 4.56 1.31 3.34
C LEU A 137 4.69 0.44 4.59
N GLY A 138 3.60 0.30 5.32
CA GLY A 138 3.56 -0.57 6.49
C GLY A 138 2.15 -1.04 6.82
N ARG A 139 2.06 -1.90 7.83
CA ARG A 139 0.79 -2.43 8.37
C ARG A 139 -0.17 -2.90 7.27
N ALA A 140 0.38 -3.60 6.27
CA ALA A 140 -0.39 -4.24 5.23
C ALA A 140 -1.29 -5.32 5.84
N PHE A 141 -2.59 -5.26 5.60
CA PHE A 141 -3.51 -6.28 6.11
C PHE A 141 -4.66 -6.54 5.13
N VAL A 142 -5.16 -7.76 5.18
CA VAL A 142 -6.47 -8.16 4.65
C VAL A 142 -7.22 -8.75 5.83
N GLN A 143 -8.44 -8.30 6.11
CA GLN A 143 -9.16 -8.79 7.28
C GLN A 143 -9.58 -10.26 7.12
N PRO A 144 -9.71 -11.03 8.23
CA PRO A 144 -9.86 -12.49 8.18
C PRO A 144 -10.98 -13.02 7.26
N ASP A 145 -12.13 -12.35 7.22
CA ASP A 145 -13.25 -12.78 6.39
C ASP A 145 -12.93 -12.76 4.88
N TYR A 146 -12.01 -11.88 4.46
CA TYR A 146 -11.58 -11.72 3.07
C TYR A 146 -10.27 -12.46 2.75
N GLN A 147 -9.62 -13.09 3.74
CA GLN A 147 -8.44 -13.93 3.51
C GLN A 147 -8.81 -15.32 2.96
N SER A 148 -10.04 -15.77 3.19
CA SER A 148 -10.58 -17.04 2.71
C SER A 148 -11.58 -16.83 1.58
N THR A 149 -11.99 -17.88 0.88
CA THR A 149 -13.02 -17.80 -0.18
C THR A 149 -14.44 -17.49 0.33
N ARG A 150 -14.62 -17.24 1.63
CA ARG A 150 -15.92 -17.02 2.29
C ARG A 150 -16.72 -15.86 1.69
N MET A 151 -16.08 -14.73 1.36
CA MET A 151 -16.74 -13.57 0.71
C MET A 151 -16.76 -13.67 -0.82
N GLY A 152 -16.59 -14.89 -1.36
CA GLY A 152 -16.65 -15.17 -2.79
C GLY A 152 -15.60 -14.40 -3.60
N MET A 153 -16.05 -13.81 -4.70
CA MET A 153 -15.18 -13.11 -5.65
C MET A 153 -14.41 -11.92 -5.03
N LYS A 154 -14.94 -11.29 -3.98
CA LYS A 154 -14.27 -10.16 -3.33
C LYS A 154 -13.03 -10.58 -2.54
N SER A 155 -13.08 -11.73 -1.87
CA SER A 155 -11.90 -12.32 -1.23
C SER A 155 -10.81 -12.66 -2.23
N LEU A 156 -11.20 -13.25 -3.37
CA LEU A 156 -10.27 -13.69 -4.42
C LEU A 156 -9.40 -12.55 -4.96
N PHE A 157 -9.92 -11.31 -4.95
CA PHE A 157 -9.24 -10.13 -5.47
C PHE A 157 -8.75 -9.16 -4.39
N ALA A 158 -8.80 -9.50 -3.11
CA ALA A 158 -8.46 -8.58 -2.01
C ALA A 158 -7.02 -8.03 -2.13
N LEU A 159 -6.03 -8.91 -2.33
CA LEU A 159 -4.63 -8.49 -2.54
C LEU A 159 -4.45 -7.71 -3.85
N ASP A 160 -5.12 -8.11 -4.92
CA ASP A 160 -5.06 -7.41 -6.20
C ASP A 160 -5.64 -6.00 -6.11
N ASN A 161 -6.74 -5.83 -5.37
CA ASN A 161 -7.37 -4.54 -5.12
C ASN A 161 -6.50 -3.61 -4.27
N LEU A 162 -5.72 -4.16 -3.32
CA LEU A 162 -4.71 -3.37 -2.62
C LEU A 162 -3.62 -2.89 -3.58
N TRP A 163 -3.18 -3.75 -4.50
CA TRP A 163 -2.22 -3.38 -5.54
C TRP A 163 -2.77 -2.36 -6.55
N ASP A 164 -4.07 -2.39 -6.87
CA ASP A 164 -4.72 -1.32 -7.63
C ASP A 164 -4.55 0.05 -6.93
N GLY A 165 -4.60 0.05 -5.60
CA GLY A 165 -4.37 1.23 -4.77
C GLY A 165 -2.92 1.68 -4.76
N LEU A 166 -1.97 0.76 -4.56
CA LEU A 166 -0.54 1.04 -4.61
C LEU A 166 -0.10 1.57 -5.99
N GLY A 167 -0.63 1.01 -7.08
CA GLY A 167 -0.37 1.50 -8.44
C GLY A 167 -0.92 2.92 -8.70
N ALA A 168 -1.94 3.34 -7.96
CA ALA A 168 -2.41 4.72 -7.99
C ALA A 168 -1.56 5.62 -7.10
N LEU A 169 -1.19 5.13 -5.91
CA LEU A 169 -0.45 5.86 -4.89
C LEU A 169 0.84 6.48 -5.44
N ILE A 170 1.60 5.76 -6.28
CA ILE A 170 2.86 6.24 -6.87
C ILE A 170 2.69 7.56 -7.67
N HIS A 171 1.51 7.82 -8.23
CA HIS A 171 1.21 9.04 -8.97
C HIS A 171 0.60 10.16 -8.11
N THR A 172 0.11 9.83 -6.91
CA THR A 172 -0.43 10.83 -5.99
C THR A 172 0.67 11.63 -5.29
N VAL A 173 1.89 11.09 -5.29
CA VAL A 173 3.07 11.69 -4.66
C VAL A 173 4.03 12.16 -5.74
N LYS A 174 4.29 13.46 -5.78
CA LYS A 174 5.11 14.06 -6.84
C LYS A 174 6.53 13.51 -6.80
N GLY A 175 6.93 12.85 -7.88
CA GLY A 175 8.30 12.36 -8.06
C GLY A 175 8.64 11.11 -7.23
N ALA A 176 7.65 10.44 -6.64
CA ALA A 176 7.88 9.16 -5.99
C ALA A 176 8.36 8.11 -7.00
N LYS A 177 9.37 7.34 -6.60
CA LYS A 177 10.03 6.30 -7.40
C LYS A 177 10.10 4.96 -6.68
N TYR A 178 10.13 5.00 -5.36
CA TYR A 178 10.41 3.84 -4.53
C TYR A 178 9.31 3.61 -3.51
N PHE A 179 8.92 2.35 -3.35
CA PHE A 179 8.25 1.90 -2.14
C PHE A 179 9.27 1.25 -1.23
N ILE A 180 9.30 1.67 0.03
CA ILE A 180 10.13 1.05 1.08
C ILE A 180 9.24 0.49 2.17
N GLY A 181 9.71 -0.50 2.91
CA GLY A 181 8.97 -1.00 4.07
C GLY A 181 9.59 -2.27 4.61
N LYS A 182 8.83 -2.95 5.47
CA LYS A 182 9.17 -4.26 6.01
C LYS A 182 8.08 -5.28 5.73
N VAL A 183 8.49 -6.52 5.47
CA VAL A 183 7.58 -7.66 5.32
C VAL A 183 7.83 -8.67 6.44
N THR A 184 6.73 -9.08 7.08
CA THR A 184 6.75 -9.94 8.25
C THR A 184 6.78 -11.42 7.85
N MET A 185 7.56 -12.20 8.60
CA MET A 185 7.53 -13.66 8.65
C MET A 185 7.25 -14.09 10.09
N TYR A 186 6.16 -14.82 10.30
CA TYR A 186 5.73 -15.25 11.63
C TYR A 186 6.58 -16.40 12.17
N ASN A 187 6.65 -16.52 13.50
CA ASN A 187 7.45 -17.53 14.19
C ASN A 187 7.01 -18.98 13.96
N SER A 188 5.75 -19.18 13.55
CA SER A 188 5.23 -20.50 13.17
C SER A 188 5.79 -21.01 11.85
N PHE A 189 6.38 -20.14 11.01
CA PHE A 189 6.91 -20.55 9.72
C PHE A 189 8.19 -21.39 9.93
N PRO A 190 8.30 -22.59 9.32
CA PRO A 190 9.42 -23.49 9.53
C PRO A 190 10.76 -22.81 9.27
N VAL A 191 11.72 -23.00 10.17
CA VAL A 191 13.04 -22.36 10.10
C VAL A 191 13.74 -22.67 8.78
N VAL A 192 13.71 -23.93 8.33
CA VAL A 192 14.33 -24.35 7.07
C VAL A 192 13.67 -23.66 5.86
N ALA A 193 12.34 -23.52 5.85
CA ALA A 193 11.63 -22.81 4.79
C ALA A 193 11.93 -21.30 4.81
N ARG A 194 11.91 -20.66 5.99
CA ARG A 194 12.26 -19.25 6.16
C ARG A 194 13.66 -18.96 5.66
N GLU A 195 14.64 -19.75 6.10
CA GLU A 195 16.03 -19.53 5.73
C GLU A 195 16.28 -19.85 4.25
N SER A 196 15.53 -20.77 3.64
CA SER A 196 15.56 -20.98 2.18
C SER A 196 15.10 -19.73 1.43
N ILE A 197 14.03 -19.07 1.89
CA ILE A 197 13.56 -17.79 1.33
C ILE A 197 14.65 -16.72 1.48
N TYR A 198 15.26 -16.61 2.66
CA TYR A 198 16.31 -15.62 2.91
C TYR A 198 17.57 -15.88 2.05
N ALA A 199 17.96 -17.14 1.86
CA ALA A 199 19.06 -17.49 0.97
C ALA A 199 18.77 -17.07 -0.48
N TYR A 200 17.55 -17.32 -0.97
CA TYR A 200 17.12 -16.86 -2.29
C TYR A 200 17.14 -15.33 -2.41
N LEU A 201 16.60 -14.62 -1.42
CA LEU A 201 16.58 -13.15 -1.42
C LEU A 201 17.98 -12.55 -1.36
N ASN A 202 18.88 -13.13 -0.58
CA ASN A 202 20.28 -12.71 -0.51
C ASN A 202 20.99 -12.91 -1.86
N LYS A 203 20.72 -14.00 -2.56
CA LYS A 203 21.34 -14.29 -3.86
C LYS A 203 20.93 -13.28 -4.93
N HIS A 204 19.63 -12.95 -4.99
CA HIS A 204 19.07 -12.21 -6.13
C HIS A 204 18.80 -10.73 -5.86
N PHE A 205 18.59 -10.34 -4.61
CA PHE A 205 18.06 -9.01 -4.25
C PHE A 205 18.84 -8.31 -3.14
N ALA A 206 20.04 -8.78 -2.78
CA ALA A 206 20.84 -8.16 -1.72
C ALA A 206 21.15 -6.68 -2.02
N ASP A 207 21.03 -5.84 -1.00
CA ASP A 207 21.53 -4.47 -1.07
C ASP A 207 23.06 -4.44 -1.00
N THR A 208 23.69 -4.22 -2.15
CA THR A 208 25.15 -4.07 -2.27
C THR A 208 25.67 -2.67 -1.93
N GLU A 209 24.76 -1.71 -1.69
CA GLU A 209 25.11 -0.30 -1.48
C GLU A 209 25.06 0.11 -0.01
N GLY A 210 24.50 -0.74 0.88
CA GLY A 210 24.35 -0.44 2.30
C GLY A 210 23.45 0.77 2.56
N LEU A 211 22.36 0.90 1.81
CA LEU A 211 21.40 1.99 1.92
C LEU A 211 20.67 1.95 3.27
N ILE A 212 20.25 0.75 3.68
CA ILE A 212 19.54 0.51 4.94
C ILE A 212 20.10 -0.78 5.54
N VAL A 213 20.37 -0.75 6.85
CA VAL A 213 20.91 -1.92 7.57
C VAL A 213 20.12 -2.17 8.86
N PRO A 214 19.89 -3.44 9.25
CA PRO A 214 19.18 -3.76 10.48
C PRO A 214 20.08 -3.47 11.68
N LYS A 215 19.51 -2.92 12.75
CA LYS A 215 20.25 -2.65 14.00
C LYS A 215 20.65 -3.93 14.72
N ARG A 216 19.86 -5.00 14.56
CA ARG A 216 20.09 -6.33 15.15
C ARG A 216 19.84 -7.40 14.08
N PRO A 217 20.83 -7.68 13.22
CA PRO A 217 20.65 -8.59 12.10
C PRO A 217 20.36 -10.02 12.54
N VAL A 218 19.47 -10.68 11.80
CA VAL A 218 19.34 -12.14 11.76
C VAL A 218 20.04 -12.63 10.49
N PHE A 219 20.85 -13.68 10.63
CA PHE A 219 21.59 -14.27 9.52
C PHE A 219 21.04 -15.65 9.15
N VAL A 220 21.19 -16.00 7.87
CA VAL A 220 20.96 -17.36 7.37
C VAL A 220 22.04 -18.26 7.97
N SER A 221 21.65 -19.41 8.53
CA SER A 221 22.60 -20.34 9.15
C SER A 221 23.66 -20.85 8.16
N ASP A 222 24.86 -21.16 8.63
CA ASP A 222 25.94 -21.72 7.80
C ASP A 222 25.55 -23.06 7.15
N GLU A 223 24.65 -23.81 7.79
CA GLU A 223 24.05 -25.01 7.22
C GLU A 223 23.18 -24.67 6.01
N MET A 224 22.25 -23.72 6.17
CA MET A 224 21.39 -23.32 5.06
C MET A 224 22.19 -22.68 3.93
N GLN A 225 23.20 -21.85 4.22
CA GLN A 225 24.05 -21.25 3.18
C GLN A 225 24.72 -22.32 2.30
N ARG A 226 25.22 -23.41 2.91
CA ARG A 226 25.79 -24.54 2.18
C ARG A 226 24.72 -25.31 1.41
N LYS A 227 23.57 -25.60 2.03
CA LYS A 227 22.46 -26.33 1.40
C LYS A 227 21.89 -25.56 0.21
N SER A 228 21.77 -24.24 0.31
CA SER A 228 21.21 -23.38 -0.73
C SER A 228 22.03 -23.39 -2.02
N GLY A 229 23.36 -23.50 -1.92
CA GLY A 229 24.22 -23.66 -3.10
C GLY A 229 23.90 -24.91 -3.94
N GLY A 230 23.27 -25.93 -3.34
CA GLY A 230 22.86 -27.15 -4.04
C GLY A 230 21.51 -27.09 -4.77
N PHE A 231 20.64 -26.11 -4.45
CA PHE A 231 19.32 -26.00 -5.09
C PHE A 231 19.01 -24.63 -5.68
N LEU A 232 19.78 -23.59 -5.36
CA LEU A 232 19.72 -22.28 -6.01
C LEU A 232 20.88 -22.18 -7.00
N THR A 233 20.79 -22.91 -8.11
CA THR A 233 21.87 -23.06 -9.10
C THR A 233 21.75 -22.11 -10.28
N GLU A 234 20.59 -21.46 -10.45
CA GLU A 234 20.29 -20.66 -11.63
C GLU A 234 20.74 -19.20 -11.46
N ASN A 235 21.12 -18.55 -12.55
CA ASN A 235 21.43 -17.12 -12.50
C ASN A 235 20.18 -16.25 -12.58
N ASN A 236 19.11 -16.78 -13.19
CA ASN A 236 17.84 -16.07 -13.35
C ASN A 236 16.99 -16.21 -12.07
N PRO A 237 16.57 -15.10 -11.43
CA PRO A 237 15.70 -15.14 -10.26
C PRO A 237 14.43 -15.99 -10.49
N ALA A 238 13.81 -15.89 -11.67
CA ALA A 238 12.57 -16.60 -11.96
C ALA A 238 12.73 -18.13 -11.99
N ASP A 239 13.90 -18.64 -12.38
CA ASP A 239 14.16 -20.08 -12.45
C ASP A 239 14.53 -20.64 -11.08
N ASP A 240 15.38 -19.93 -10.34
CA ASP A 240 15.67 -20.25 -8.93
C ASP A 240 14.41 -20.17 -8.06
N TYR A 241 13.46 -19.28 -8.38
CA TYR A 241 12.20 -19.19 -7.65
C TYR A 241 11.37 -20.49 -7.76
N LYS A 242 11.41 -21.18 -8.91
CA LYS A 242 10.74 -22.48 -9.07
C LYS A 242 11.36 -23.55 -8.16
N LEU A 243 12.68 -23.48 -7.94
CA LEU A 243 13.42 -24.37 -7.06
C LEU A 243 13.12 -24.03 -5.59
N LEU A 244 13.07 -22.74 -5.23
CA LEU A 244 12.65 -22.27 -3.92
C LEU A 244 11.25 -22.78 -3.55
N ILE A 245 10.27 -22.67 -4.47
CA ILE A 245 8.90 -23.17 -4.23
C ILE A 245 8.92 -24.66 -3.87
N LYS A 246 9.72 -25.46 -4.56
CA LYS A 246 9.88 -26.90 -4.26
C LYS A 246 10.49 -27.11 -2.88
N ALA A 247 11.55 -26.36 -2.54
CA ALA A 247 12.21 -26.45 -1.25
C ALA A 247 11.26 -26.12 -0.09
N VAL A 248 10.47 -25.05 -0.21
CA VAL A 248 9.49 -24.64 0.82
C VAL A 248 8.34 -25.64 0.94
N ARG A 249 7.87 -26.20 -0.18
CA ARG A 249 6.83 -27.26 -0.17
C ARG A 249 7.30 -28.54 0.50
N ASN A 250 8.58 -28.88 0.42
CA ASN A 250 9.13 -30.04 1.11
C ASN A 250 9.09 -29.87 2.65
N GLU A 251 9.02 -28.64 3.14
CA GLU A 251 8.84 -28.32 4.56
C GLU A 251 7.35 -28.22 4.95
N GLY A 252 6.43 -28.60 4.06
CA GLY A 252 4.99 -28.61 4.31
C GLY A 252 4.30 -27.25 4.13
N GLU A 253 5.01 -26.24 3.63
CA GLU A 253 4.51 -24.87 3.52
C GLU A 253 4.46 -24.35 2.07
N ASN A 254 3.81 -23.20 1.88
CA ASN A 254 3.90 -22.43 0.65
C ASN A 254 4.66 -21.13 0.89
N ILE A 255 5.16 -20.49 -0.18
CA ILE A 255 5.72 -19.14 -0.08
C ILE A 255 4.62 -18.21 0.46
N PRO A 256 4.89 -17.44 1.52
CA PRO A 256 3.89 -16.53 2.06
C PRO A 256 3.37 -15.57 0.98
N PRO A 257 2.06 -15.29 0.92
CA PRO A 257 1.46 -14.53 -0.17
C PRO A 257 2.12 -13.17 -0.44
N LEU A 258 2.55 -12.44 0.61
CA LEU A 258 3.23 -11.15 0.45
C LEU A 258 4.62 -11.30 -0.19
N PHE A 259 5.43 -12.27 0.25
CA PHE A 259 6.72 -12.55 -0.40
C PHE A 259 6.54 -12.92 -1.88
N ASN A 260 5.56 -13.79 -2.17
CA ASN A 260 5.22 -14.14 -3.55
C ASN A 260 4.75 -12.92 -4.36
N ALA A 261 3.98 -12.03 -3.74
CA ALA A 261 3.51 -10.80 -4.38
C ALA A 261 4.68 -9.88 -4.77
N TYR A 262 5.68 -9.71 -3.90
CA TYR A 262 6.83 -8.82 -4.11
C TYR A 262 7.91 -9.41 -5.02
N ILE A 263 8.30 -10.68 -4.86
CA ILE A 263 9.35 -11.32 -5.67
C ILE A 263 8.99 -11.28 -7.16
N GLY A 264 7.70 -11.43 -7.50
CA GLY A 264 7.25 -11.40 -8.89
C GLY A 264 7.02 -9.99 -9.47
N LEU A 265 7.43 -8.91 -8.79
CA LEU A 265 7.20 -7.54 -9.25
C LEU A 265 8.29 -7.02 -10.18
N SER A 266 9.54 -7.28 -9.83
CA SER A 266 10.72 -6.69 -10.47
C SER A 266 11.96 -7.51 -10.13
N ASP A 267 12.90 -7.55 -11.07
CA ASP A 267 14.22 -8.16 -10.88
C ASP A 267 15.19 -7.24 -10.13
N THR A 268 14.84 -5.97 -9.88
CA THR A 268 15.73 -4.96 -9.27
C THR A 268 15.33 -4.56 -7.85
N MET A 269 14.37 -5.29 -7.26
CA MET A 269 14.01 -5.11 -5.84
C MET A 269 15.25 -5.26 -4.96
N LYS A 270 15.30 -4.53 -3.84
CA LYS A 270 16.35 -4.66 -2.82
C LYS A 270 15.79 -5.20 -1.52
N ILE A 271 16.56 -6.04 -0.85
CA ILE A 271 16.37 -6.42 0.54
C ILE A 271 17.48 -5.82 1.40
N PHE A 272 17.11 -5.36 2.59
CA PHE A 272 17.98 -4.67 3.54
C PHE A 272 18.31 -5.53 4.76
N GLY A 273 18.25 -6.84 4.58
CA GLY A 273 18.47 -7.82 5.65
C GLY A 273 17.24 -8.06 6.53
N TYR A 274 17.50 -8.79 7.62
CA TYR A 274 16.49 -9.42 8.47
C TYR A 274 16.71 -9.01 9.93
N THR A 275 15.64 -8.89 10.69
CA THR A 275 15.68 -8.54 12.12
C THR A 275 14.48 -9.14 12.84
N ILE A 276 14.45 -9.06 14.17
CA ILE A 276 13.29 -9.46 14.99
C ILE A 276 12.64 -8.20 15.55
N ASP A 277 11.32 -8.12 15.44
CA ASP A 277 10.50 -7.05 16.01
C ASP A 277 9.82 -7.53 17.29
N HIS A 278 10.45 -7.24 18.43
CA HIS A 278 9.96 -7.67 19.75
C HIS A 278 8.68 -6.95 20.18
N ASP A 279 8.42 -5.75 19.65
CA ASP A 279 7.22 -4.97 19.98
C ASP A 279 5.98 -5.46 19.22
N PHE A 280 6.17 -6.41 18.28
CA PHE A 280 5.13 -6.97 17.44
C PHE A 280 5.15 -8.50 17.46
N GLY A 281 5.03 -9.09 18.64
CA GLY A 281 4.95 -10.55 18.80
C GLY A 281 6.28 -11.28 18.53
N SER A 282 7.42 -10.58 18.54
CA SER A 282 8.75 -11.14 18.26
C SER A 282 8.84 -11.85 16.92
N VAL A 283 8.20 -11.30 15.89
CA VAL A 283 8.23 -11.83 14.51
C VAL A 283 9.50 -11.43 13.78
N TYR A 284 9.81 -12.12 12.69
CA TYR A 284 10.90 -11.75 11.80
C TYR A 284 10.44 -10.69 10.81
N GLU A 285 11.29 -9.71 10.55
CA GLU A 285 11.03 -8.61 9.62
C GLU A 285 12.15 -8.52 8.60
N THR A 286 11.76 -8.42 7.33
CA THR A 286 12.69 -8.20 6.21
C THR A 286 12.48 -6.79 5.68
N GLY A 287 13.51 -5.95 5.75
CA GLY A 287 13.48 -4.63 5.12
C GLY A 287 13.58 -4.77 3.60
N MET A 288 12.79 -4.00 2.84
CA MET A 288 12.80 -4.07 1.38
C MET A 288 12.51 -2.73 0.69
N MET A 289 12.92 -2.63 -0.57
CA MET A 289 12.60 -1.53 -1.48
C MET A 289 12.24 -2.06 -2.87
N VAL A 290 11.17 -1.51 -3.45
CA VAL A 290 10.75 -1.77 -4.83
C VAL A 290 10.89 -0.48 -5.64
N THR A 291 11.59 -0.55 -6.77
CA THR A 291 11.64 0.52 -7.77
C THR A 291 10.44 0.39 -8.69
N MET A 292 9.61 1.43 -8.74
CA MET A 292 8.32 1.35 -9.44
C MET A 292 8.44 1.37 -10.96
N ASP A 293 9.46 2.08 -11.49
CA ASP A 293 9.74 2.11 -12.92
C ASP A 293 10.26 0.76 -13.44
N ASP A 294 10.82 -0.08 -12.56
CA ASP A 294 11.39 -1.38 -12.89
C ASP A 294 10.39 -2.54 -12.73
N LEU A 295 9.12 -2.23 -12.47
CA LEU A 295 8.09 -3.26 -12.45
C LEU A 295 8.01 -3.97 -13.80
N HIS A 296 7.86 -5.30 -13.79
CA HIS A 296 7.68 -6.04 -15.03
C HIS A 296 6.49 -5.51 -15.83
N PRO A 297 6.54 -5.53 -17.18
CA PRO A 297 5.48 -4.96 -18.03
C PRO A 297 4.08 -5.48 -17.70
N ALA A 298 3.94 -6.77 -17.40
CA ALA A 298 2.67 -7.36 -17.01
C ALA A 298 2.10 -6.77 -15.71
N LYS A 299 2.96 -6.39 -14.76
CA LYS A 299 2.56 -5.76 -13.49
C LYS A 299 2.20 -4.29 -13.69
N GLN A 300 2.96 -3.56 -14.51
CA GLN A 300 2.61 -2.20 -14.90
C GLN A 300 1.25 -2.15 -15.60
N GLN A 301 1.03 -3.02 -16.58
CA GLN A 301 -0.25 -3.12 -17.30
C GLN A 301 -1.42 -3.45 -16.37
N ARG A 302 -1.15 -4.21 -15.30
CA ARG A 302 -2.19 -4.63 -14.35
C ARG A 302 -2.54 -3.55 -13.33
N TYR A 303 -1.55 -2.87 -12.76
CA TYR A 303 -1.77 -2.01 -11.59
C TYR A 303 -1.61 -0.50 -11.88
N ILE A 304 -0.73 -0.13 -12.80
CA ILE A 304 -0.39 1.27 -13.13
C ILE A 304 -1.25 1.76 -14.28
N GLN A 305 -1.23 1.07 -15.41
CA GLN A 305 -1.90 1.52 -16.64
C GLN A 305 -3.41 1.79 -16.45
N PRO A 306 -4.18 0.95 -15.72
CA PRO A 306 -5.61 1.22 -15.53
C PRO A 306 -5.89 2.49 -14.75
N TYR A 307 -4.98 2.91 -13.85
CA TYR A 307 -5.13 4.19 -13.15
C TYR A 307 -4.86 5.38 -14.08
N ILE A 308 -3.86 5.28 -14.94
CA ILE A 308 -3.56 6.31 -15.95
C ILE A 308 -4.78 6.49 -16.88
N ASP A 309 -5.38 5.39 -17.32
CA ASP A 309 -6.57 5.44 -18.18
C ASP A 309 -7.79 6.00 -17.44
N TYR A 310 -7.93 5.66 -16.16
CA TYR A 310 -8.94 6.27 -15.29
C TYR A 310 -8.77 7.80 -15.18
N LEU A 311 -7.55 8.28 -14.94
CA LEU A 311 -7.26 9.72 -14.87
C LEU A 311 -7.52 10.44 -16.20
N ARG A 312 -7.14 9.83 -17.33
CA ARG A 312 -7.43 10.38 -18.67
C ARG A 312 -8.93 10.56 -18.87
N LYS A 313 -9.71 9.53 -18.54
CA LYS A 313 -11.18 9.58 -18.62
C LYS A 313 -11.75 10.71 -17.76
N LEU A 314 -11.31 10.85 -16.51
CA LEU A 314 -11.76 11.93 -15.63
C LEU A 314 -11.45 13.32 -16.19
N ILE A 315 -10.25 13.50 -16.74
CA ILE A 315 -9.83 14.79 -17.34
C ILE A 315 -10.74 15.12 -18.54
N ASP A 316 -11.05 14.15 -19.37
CA ASP A 316 -11.90 14.37 -20.54
C ASP A 316 -13.35 14.65 -20.15
N GLU A 317 -13.90 13.96 -19.16
CA GLU A 317 -15.21 14.25 -18.57
C GLU A 317 -15.28 15.68 -17.99
N GLN A 318 -14.22 16.12 -17.30
CA GLN A 318 -14.13 17.49 -16.77
C GLN A 318 -14.05 18.54 -17.88
N LYS A 319 -13.30 18.27 -18.97
CA LYS A 319 -13.25 19.17 -20.13
C LYS A 319 -14.62 19.30 -20.78
N GLU A 320 -15.32 18.19 -20.94
CA GLU A 320 -16.67 18.16 -21.52
C GLU A 320 -17.67 18.93 -20.66
N ALA A 321 -17.69 18.69 -19.34
CA ALA A 321 -18.54 19.42 -18.42
C ALA A 321 -18.27 20.93 -18.45
N ARG A 322 -17.00 21.34 -18.54
CA ARG A 322 -16.62 22.76 -18.69
C ARG A 322 -17.06 23.34 -20.03
N ARG A 323 -17.03 22.56 -21.12
CA ARG A 323 -17.53 22.98 -22.44
C ARG A 323 -19.04 23.23 -22.39
N LEU A 324 -19.81 22.26 -21.91
CA LEU A 324 -21.26 22.37 -21.77
C LEU A 324 -21.67 23.57 -20.90
N LEU A 325 -20.98 23.78 -19.76
CA LEU A 325 -21.23 24.93 -18.90
C LEU A 325 -20.95 26.28 -19.60
N ARG A 326 -19.94 26.34 -20.47
CA ARG A 326 -19.64 27.55 -21.25
C ARG A 326 -20.71 27.82 -22.30
N GLU A 327 -21.17 26.78 -22.99
CA GLU A 327 -22.24 26.88 -23.98
C GLU A 327 -23.57 27.31 -23.35
N GLU A 328 -23.92 26.76 -22.19
CA GLU A 328 -25.11 27.15 -21.43
C GLU A 328 -25.05 28.62 -20.99
N LYS A 329 -23.90 29.06 -20.45
CA LYS A 329 -23.68 30.48 -20.08
C LYS A 329 -23.78 31.40 -21.30
N ALA A 330 -23.28 30.99 -22.46
CA ALA A 330 -23.40 31.76 -23.70
C ALA A 330 -24.86 31.90 -24.15
N LYS A 331 -25.62 30.79 -24.17
CA LYS A 331 -27.06 30.79 -24.50
C LYS A 331 -27.86 31.69 -23.55
N LEU A 332 -27.61 31.61 -22.24
CA LEU A 332 -28.22 32.49 -21.23
C LEU A 332 -27.90 33.97 -21.46
N ARG A 333 -26.66 34.28 -21.86
CA ARG A 333 -26.24 35.66 -22.16
C ARG A 333 -26.94 36.20 -23.40
N GLU A 334 -27.04 35.40 -24.47
CA GLU A 334 -27.77 35.75 -25.68
C GLU A 334 -29.26 35.95 -25.43
N ALA A 335 -29.89 35.06 -24.65
CA ALA A 335 -31.30 35.20 -24.26
C ALA A 335 -31.55 36.52 -23.51
N ARG A 336 -30.68 36.86 -22.54
CA ARG A 336 -30.76 38.13 -21.79
C ARG A 336 -30.55 39.36 -22.68
N LEU A 337 -29.68 39.27 -23.68
CA LEU A 337 -29.48 40.34 -24.67
C LEU A 337 -30.73 40.55 -25.52
N LYS A 338 -31.30 39.48 -26.07
CA LYS A 338 -32.55 39.52 -26.85
C LYS A 338 -33.72 40.07 -26.03
N GLU A 339 -33.84 39.70 -24.76
CA GLU A 339 -34.89 40.22 -23.87
C GLU A 339 -34.71 41.72 -23.58
N LYS A 340 -33.48 42.19 -23.38
CA LYS A 340 -33.18 43.63 -23.22
C LYS A 340 -33.49 44.43 -24.48
N GLU A 341 -33.20 43.88 -25.66
CA GLU A 341 -33.52 44.52 -26.94
C GLU A 341 -35.02 44.60 -27.17
N ALA A 342 -35.77 43.53 -26.89
CA ALA A 342 -37.24 43.51 -26.98
C ALA A 342 -37.91 44.52 -26.02
N ARG A 343 -37.38 44.69 -24.80
CA ARG A 343 -37.87 45.72 -23.86
C ARG A 343 -37.62 47.14 -24.35
N LYS A 344 -36.46 47.38 -25.00
CA LYS A 344 -36.13 48.70 -25.57
C LYS A 344 -36.97 49.04 -26.80
N SER A 345 -37.29 48.08 -27.66
CA SER A 345 -38.16 48.31 -28.83
C SER A 345 -39.63 48.51 -28.42
N GLY A 346 -40.13 47.77 -27.42
CA GLY A 346 -41.48 47.95 -26.88
C GLY A 346 -41.74 49.31 -26.20
N GLN A 347 -40.70 49.95 -25.64
CA GLN A 347 -40.80 51.32 -25.09
C GLN A 347 -40.75 52.42 -26.18
N LYS A 348 -40.15 52.16 -27.35
CA LYS A 348 -40.12 53.10 -28.47
C LYS A 348 -41.45 53.18 -29.23
N ASN A 349 -42.24 52.10 -29.26
CA ASN A 349 -43.55 52.07 -29.93
C ASN A 349 -44.71 52.57 -29.05
N LYS A 350 -44.44 53.06 -27.84
CA LYS A 350 -45.45 53.63 -26.89
C LYS A 350 -45.31 55.14 -26.68
N LYS A 351 -44.40 55.79 -27.40
CA LYS A 351 -44.34 57.24 -27.60
C LYS A 351 -44.76 57.53 -29.03
#